data_AF-A0AAD6WMM2-F1
#
_entry.id   AF-A0AAD6WMM2-F1
#
_cell.length_a   1.000
_cell.length_b   1.000
_cell.length_c   1.000
_cell.angle_alpha   90.00
_cell.angle_beta   90.00
_cell.angle_gamma   90.00
#
_symmetry.space_group_name_H-M   'P 1'
#
loop_
_entity.id
_entity.type
_entity.pdbx_description
1 polymer ?
#
loop_
_entity_poly.entity_id
_entity_poly.type
_entity_poly.pdbx_seq_one_letter_code
_entity_poly.pdbx_strand_id
1 'polypeptide(L)'
;MALPDLEILGSVHLEDDHVTRLRHWIGSASHIKRFTSVLLSTHRLALEVLRYVDHAHQPVPRAERLCRFCKTEVESPEHALITCESSTTVVQLRAIFLAKLFVDLPELRIQMVILSNTEFLKAIIYPRSTIPLVAKFAFDVLEVFYEVPVYRVEA
;
A
#
# COMPACT_ATOMS: atom_id res chain seq x y z
N MET A 1 -24.19 61.17 3.99
CA MET A 1 -24.25 61.24 5.47
C MET A 1 -24.69 59.86 5.94
N ALA A 2 -23.82 59.19 6.73
CA ALA A 2 -23.98 57.99 7.56
C ALA A 2 -24.96 56.85 7.17
N LEU A 3 -24.44 55.61 7.19
CA LEU A 3 -25.16 54.34 7.33
C LEU A 3 -25.99 54.29 8.63
N PRO A 4 -26.95 53.35 8.72
CA PRO A 4 -26.73 52.25 9.67
C PRO A 4 -27.08 50.84 9.12
N ASP A 5 -26.18 49.87 9.36
CA ASP A 5 -26.33 48.67 10.22
C ASP A 5 -27.76 48.08 10.41
N LEU A 6 -28.02 46.78 10.47
CA LEU A 6 -27.27 45.52 10.33
C LEU A 6 -28.35 44.39 10.36
N GLU A 7 -28.02 43.22 9.80
CA GLU A 7 -28.71 41.92 9.97
C GLU A 7 -30.02 41.75 9.18
N ILE A 8 -30.14 40.79 8.27
CA ILE A 8 -30.32 39.37 8.59
C ILE A 8 -29.46 38.48 7.68
N LEU A 9 -28.73 37.58 8.33
CA LEU A 9 -27.89 36.53 7.79
C LEU A 9 -28.55 35.75 6.63
N GLY A 10 -27.90 35.79 5.46
CA GLY A 10 -28.03 34.75 4.46
C GLY A 10 -27.40 33.46 5.00
N SER A 11 -28.22 32.43 5.16
CA SER A 11 -27.77 31.07 5.39
C SER A 11 -27.00 30.56 4.17
N VAL A 12 -25.69 30.76 4.16
CA VAL A 12 -24.82 30.09 3.19
C VAL A 12 -24.66 28.64 3.67
N HIS A 13 -25.38 27.74 3.04
CA HIS A 13 -25.11 26.30 3.09
C HIS A 13 -23.70 26.06 2.53
N LEU A 14 -22.70 25.98 3.41
CA LEU A 14 -21.38 25.43 3.13
C LEU A 14 -21.37 23.97 3.59
N GLU A 15 -22.21 23.14 2.99
CA GLU A 15 -22.12 21.69 3.12
C GLU A 15 -21.87 21.08 1.73
N ASP A 16 -20.94 20.12 1.68
CA ASP A 16 -20.81 19.07 0.66
C ASP A 16 -19.87 19.17 -0.57
N ASP A 17 -18.85 20.04 -0.60
CA ASP A 17 -17.82 19.94 -1.66
C ASP A 17 -16.63 19.00 -1.32
N HIS A 18 -16.42 18.69 -0.04
CA HIS A 18 -15.32 17.81 0.40
C HIS A 18 -15.65 16.32 0.28
N VAL A 19 -16.90 15.94 0.53
CA VAL A 19 -17.35 14.53 0.50
C VAL A 19 -17.40 14.01 -0.94
N THR A 20 -17.79 14.85 -1.89
CA THR A 20 -17.90 14.47 -3.30
C THR A 20 -16.54 14.22 -3.96
N ARG A 21 -15.49 14.94 -3.53
CA ARG A 21 -14.10 14.72 -4.00
C ARG A 21 -13.46 13.43 -3.50
N LEU A 22 -13.99 12.84 -2.43
CA LEU A 22 -13.60 11.51 -1.94
C LEU A 22 -14.32 10.37 -2.69
N ARG A 23 -15.40 10.65 -3.45
CA ARG A 23 -16.11 9.60 -4.19
C ARG A 23 -15.37 9.13 -5.46
N HIS A 24 -14.54 9.98 -6.05
CA HIS A 24 -13.65 9.57 -7.16
C HIS A 24 -12.60 8.53 -6.74
N TRP A 25 -12.34 8.42 -5.42
CA TRP A 25 -11.44 7.44 -4.83
C TRP A 25 -12.03 6.04 -4.65
N ILE A 26 -13.32 5.86 -4.99
CA ILE A 26 -13.99 4.56 -4.90
C ILE A 26 -13.53 3.68 -6.09
N GLY A 27 -12.24 3.36 -6.12
CA GLY A 27 -11.83 2.00 -6.43
C GLY A 27 -12.37 1.07 -5.34
N SER A 28 -12.51 -0.22 -5.65
CA SER A 28 -13.04 -1.25 -4.72
C SER A 28 -12.59 -0.99 -3.27
N ALA A 29 -13.54 -0.83 -2.35
CA ALA A 29 -13.26 -0.55 -0.93
C ALA A 29 -12.28 -1.56 -0.32
N SER A 30 -12.29 -2.79 -0.84
CA SER A 30 -11.35 -3.86 -0.50
C SER A 30 -9.89 -3.49 -0.83
N HIS A 31 -9.64 -2.84 -1.97
CA HIS A 31 -8.29 -2.42 -2.38
C HIS A 31 -7.73 -1.37 -1.42
N ILE A 32 -8.52 -0.34 -1.11
CA ILE A 32 -8.12 0.71 -0.18
C ILE A 32 -7.91 0.12 1.21
N LYS A 33 -8.83 -0.71 1.71
CA LYS A 33 -8.68 -1.38 3.02
C LYS A 33 -7.37 -2.17 3.10
N ARG A 34 -7.06 -2.95 2.07
CA ARG A 34 -5.84 -3.76 2.04
C ARG A 34 -4.59 -2.89 1.94
N PHE A 35 -4.60 -1.85 1.11
CA PHE A 35 -3.49 -0.92 1.00
C PHE A 35 -3.25 -0.14 2.30
N THR A 36 -4.31 0.32 2.97
CA THR A 36 -4.22 0.92 4.30
C THR A 36 -3.64 -0.06 5.33
N SER A 37 -3.90 -1.37 5.21
CA SER A 37 -3.26 -2.35 6.09
C SER A 37 -1.74 -2.41 5.92
N VAL A 38 -1.22 -2.12 4.72
CA VAL A 38 0.22 -1.95 4.48
C VAL A 38 0.74 -0.73 5.23
N LEU A 39 0.10 0.42 5.02
CA LEU A 39 0.51 1.70 5.62
C LEU A 39 0.47 1.68 7.16
N LEU A 40 -0.53 1.00 7.73
CA LEU A 40 -0.73 0.91 9.17
C LEU A 40 -0.05 -0.32 9.80
N SER A 41 0.75 -1.08 9.04
CA SER A 41 1.41 -2.30 9.54
C SER A 41 0.45 -3.33 10.17
N THR A 42 -0.77 -3.43 9.63
CA THR A 42 -1.80 -4.42 10.04
C THR A 42 -1.97 -5.54 9.00
N HIS A 43 -0.98 -5.69 8.12
CA HIS A 43 -0.94 -6.69 7.06
C HIS A 43 -0.50 -8.07 7.58
N ARG A 44 -0.83 -9.14 6.86
CA ARG A 44 -0.51 -10.53 7.24
C ARG A 44 0.82 -11.04 6.66
N LEU A 45 1.73 -10.13 6.33
CA LEU A 45 3.09 -10.51 5.93
C LEU A 45 3.90 -10.96 7.15
N ALA A 46 4.89 -11.85 6.95
CA ALA A 46 5.69 -12.45 8.01
C ALA A 46 6.36 -11.40 8.89
N LEU A 47 6.76 -10.25 8.32
CA LEU A 47 7.36 -9.15 9.07
C LEU A 47 6.53 -8.73 10.29
N GLU A 48 5.21 -8.66 10.15
CA GLU A 48 4.30 -8.26 11.23
C GLU A 48 3.65 -9.45 11.92
N VAL A 49 3.27 -10.51 11.20
CA VAL A 49 2.63 -11.69 11.81
C VAL A 49 3.56 -12.37 12.81
N LEU A 50 4.84 -12.56 12.45
CA LEU A 50 5.81 -13.25 13.30
C LEU A 50 6.46 -12.33 14.35
N ARG A 51 6.03 -11.06 14.41
CA ARG A 51 6.52 -10.09 15.39
C ARG A 51 5.96 -10.33 16.78
N TYR A 52 4.74 -10.83 16.86
CA TYR A 52 4.00 -10.94 18.10
C TYR A 52 4.07 -12.35 18.67
N VAL A 53 3.98 -12.45 19.99
CA VAL A 53 3.79 -13.72 20.69
C VAL A 53 2.39 -14.23 20.34
N ASP A 54 2.27 -15.50 19.97
CA ASP A 54 1.00 -16.21 19.94
C ASP A 54 1.02 -17.37 20.94
N HIS A 55 -0.12 -17.99 21.22
CA HIS A 55 -0.19 -19.07 22.22
C HIS A 55 0.70 -20.28 21.91
N ALA A 56 1.12 -20.45 20.66
CA ALA A 56 1.92 -21.57 20.20
C ALA A 56 3.38 -21.20 19.87
N HIS A 57 3.71 -19.91 19.71
CA HIS A 57 5.01 -19.47 19.20
C HIS A 57 5.52 -18.21 19.89
N GLN A 58 6.84 -18.23 20.12
CA GLN A 58 7.58 -17.03 20.50
C GLN A 58 7.78 -16.09 19.30
N PRO A 59 8.06 -14.80 19.55
CA PRO A 59 8.37 -13.84 18.51
C PRO A 59 9.61 -14.28 17.73
N VAL A 60 9.53 -14.21 16.40
CA VAL A 60 10.65 -14.55 15.54
C VAL A 60 11.56 -13.33 15.36
N PRO A 61 12.89 -13.45 15.48
CA PRO A 61 13.83 -12.38 15.16
C PRO A 61 13.58 -11.81 13.76
N ARG A 62 13.71 -10.49 13.57
CA ARG A 62 13.36 -9.84 12.29
C ARG A 62 14.07 -10.49 11.09
N ALA A 63 15.35 -10.85 11.25
CA ALA A 63 16.16 -11.47 10.20
C ALA A 63 15.64 -12.85 9.76
N GLU A 64 14.86 -13.53 10.61
CA GLU A 64 14.29 -14.85 10.36
C GLU A 64 12.83 -14.80 9.88
N ARG A 65 12.24 -13.60 9.75
CA ARG A 65 10.86 -13.42 9.23
C ARG A 65 10.84 -13.48 7.70
N LEU A 66 11.32 -14.59 7.18
CA LEU A 66 11.62 -14.79 5.77
C LEU A 66 10.34 -14.89 4.91
N CYS A 67 10.48 -14.49 3.65
CA CYS A 67 9.43 -14.55 2.64
C CYS A 67 8.94 -15.98 2.42
N ARG A 68 7.62 -16.17 2.44
CA ARG A 68 6.98 -17.47 2.21
C ARG A 68 7.25 -18.06 0.82
N PHE A 69 7.63 -17.23 -0.14
CA PHE A 69 7.99 -17.67 -1.48
C PHE A 69 9.50 -17.91 -1.61
N CYS A 70 10.32 -16.87 -1.45
CA CYS A 70 11.76 -17.00 -1.73
C CYS A 70 12.55 -17.64 -0.58
N LYS A 71 12.06 -17.53 0.66
CA LYS A 71 12.70 -18.04 1.88
C LYS A 71 14.12 -17.50 2.15
N THR A 72 14.51 -16.41 1.50
CA THR A 72 15.86 -15.82 1.64
C THR A 72 15.84 -14.40 2.19
N GLU A 73 14.83 -13.61 1.86
CA GLU A 73 14.70 -12.21 2.27
C GLU A 73 13.57 -12.04 3.28
N VAL A 74 13.63 -10.99 4.11
CA VAL A 74 12.55 -10.65 5.05
C VAL A 74 11.26 -10.34 4.28
N GLU A 75 10.13 -10.91 4.71
CA GLU A 75 8.82 -10.68 4.10
C GLU A 75 8.22 -9.31 4.48
N SER A 76 8.83 -8.24 4.00
CA SER A 76 8.32 -6.88 4.14
C SER A 76 7.42 -6.49 2.97
N PRO A 77 6.62 -5.39 3.10
CA PRO A 77 5.90 -4.82 1.97
C PRO A 77 6.81 -4.47 0.79
N GLU A 78 8.01 -3.93 1.04
CA GLU A 78 8.99 -3.62 -0.01
C GLU A 78 9.40 -4.87 -0.77
N HIS A 79 9.69 -5.96 -0.05
CA HIS A 79 10.04 -7.21 -0.69
C HIS A 79 8.86 -7.77 -1.49
N ALA A 80 7.69 -7.91 -0.88
CA ALA A 80 6.52 -8.50 -1.52
C ALA A 80 6.09 -7.72 -2.78
N LEU A 81 6.04 -6.39 -2.69
CA LEU A 81 5.55 -5.53 -3.76
C LEU A 81 6.61 -5.24 -4.82
N ILE A 82 7.88 -4.99 -4.45
CA ILE A 82 8.87 -4.41 -5.35
C ILE A 82 9.91 -5.43 -5.85
N THR A 83 10.34 -6.40 -5.04
CA THR A 83 11.52 -7.22 -5.39
C THR A 83 11.33 -8.73 -5.41
N CYS A 84 10.28 -9.30 -4.81
CA CYS A 84 10.10 -10.75 -4.79
C CYS A 84 9.88 -11.31 -6.20
N GLU A 85 10.75 -12.20 -6.67
CA GLU A 85 10.66 -12.80 -8.01
C GLU A 85 10.27 -14.29 -7.98
N SER A 86 10.09 -14.87 -6.80
CA SER A 86 9.82 -16.30 -6.64
C SER A 86 8.38 -16.73 -6.97
N SER A 87 7.47 -15.78 -7.20
CA SER A 87 6.10 -16.07 -7.68
C SER A 87 5.89 -15.43 -9.04
N THR A 88 5.64 -16.26 -10.06
CA THR A 88 5.38 -15.82 -11.44
C THR A 88 4.18 -14.87 -11.50
N THR A 89 3.13 -15.14 -10.72
CA THR A 89 1.95 -14.29 -10.62
C THR A 89 2.31 -12.91 -10.07
N VAL A 90 3.13 -12.83 -9.02
CA VAL A 90 3.58 -11.54 -8.45
C VAL A 90 4.43 -10.76 -9.45
N VAL A 91 5.33 -11.43 -10.17
CA VAL A 91 6.15 -10.81 -11.21
C VAL A 91 5.29 -10.22 -12.33
N GLN A 92 4.26 -10.96 -12.79
CA GLN A 92 3.33 -10.49 -13.81
C GLN A 92 2.50 -9.29 -13.33
N LEU A 93 1.96 -9.35 -12.11
CA LEU A 93 1.22 -8.23 -11.51
C LEU A 93 2.09 -6.97 -11.41
N ARG A 94 3.35 -7.13 -11.00
CA ARG A 94 4.32 -6.03 -10.92
C ARG A 94 4.63 -5.46 -12.29
N ALA A 95 4.86 -6.30 -13.30
CA ALA A 95 5.12 -5.84 -14.66
C ALA A 95 3.96 -5.01 -15.23
N ILE A 96 2.72 -5.47 -15.05
CA ILE A 96 1.51 -4.75 -15.48
C ILE A 96 1.39 -3.41 -14.74
N PHE A 97 1.58 -3.43 -13.42
CA PHE A 97 1.54 -2.23 -12.58
C PHE A 97 2.59 -1.19 -13.03
N LEU A 98 3.86 -1.60 -13.16
CA LEU A 98 4.96 -0.70 -13.54
C LEU A 98 4.79 -0.17 -14.97
N ALA A 99 4.31 -0.99 -15.91
CA ALA A 99 4.03 -0.55 -17.26
C ALA A 99 3.01 0.60 -17.27
N LYS A 100 1.92 0.48 -16.50
CA LYS A 100 0.93 1.54 -16.38
C LYS A 100 1.46 2.75 -15.62
N LEU A 101 2.12 2.53 -14.48
CA LEU A 101 2.68 3.60 -13.66
C LEU A 101 3.64 4.49 -14.44
N PHE A 102 4.51 3.90 -15.27
CA PHE A 102 5.50 4.64 -16.05
C PHE A 102 4.94 5.30 -17.30
N VAL A 103 3.74 4.94 -17.74
CA VAL A 103 3.00 5.72 -18.75
C VAL A 103 2.46 6.99 -18.10
N ASP A 104 1.89 6.87 -16.90
CA ASP A 104 1.26 8.00 -16.21
C ASP A 104 2.30 8.96 -15.59
N LEU A 105 3.41 8.43 -15.09
CA LEU A 105 4.49 9.16 -14.41
C LEU A 105 5.88 8.62 -14.82
N PRO A 106 6.41 9.05 -15.99
CA PRO A 106 7.66 8.53 -16.54
C PRO A 106 8.89 8.72 -15.64
N GLU A 107 8.92 9.76 -14.82
CA GLU A 107 10.00 10.05 -13.87
C GLU A 107 10.19 8.93 -12.83
N LEU A 108 9.11 8.20 -12.50
CA LEU A 108 9.18 7.08 -11.56
C LEU A 108 10.03 5.92 -12.11
N ARG A 109 10.21 5.82 -13.43
CA ARG A 109 11.08 4.80 -14.04
C ARG A 109 12.54 4.99 -13.62
N ILE A 110 13.01 6.24 -13.65
CA ILE A 110 14.37 6.58 -13.23
C ILE A 110 14.50 6.39 -11.73
N GLN A 111 13.49 6.85 -10.97
CA GLN A 111 13.45 6.71 -9.52
C GLN A 111 13.52 5.25 -9.05
N MET A 112 12.87 4.32 -9.75
CA MET A 112 12.95 2.89 -9.42
C MET A 112 14.38 2.33 -9.45
N VAL A 113 15.25 2.89 -10.28
CA VAL A 113 16.65 2.43 -10.43
C VAL A 113 17.55 3.04 -9.35
N ILE A 114 17.29 4.29 -8.96
CA ILE A 114 18.19 5.07 -8.08
C ILE A 114 17.78 5.03 -6.61
N LEU A 115 16.49 4.85 -6.30
CA LEU A 115 15.95 4.85 -4.96
C LEU A 115 16.04 3.46 -4.33
N SER A 116 16.18 3.41 -3.01
CA SER A 116 15.92 2.16 -2.29
C SER A 116 14.45 1.74 -2.44
N ASN A 117 14.14 0.46 -2.22
CA ASN A 117 12.76 -0.03 -2.34
C ASN A 117 11.79 0.71 -1.41
N THR A 118 12.24 1.09 -0.21
CA THR A 118 11.42 1.86 0.74
C THR A 118 11.17 3.29 0.23
N GLU A 119 12.19 3.94 -0.34
CA GLU A 119 12.04 5.28 -0.93
C GLU A 119 11.17 5.26 -2.18
N PHE A 120 11.34 4.25 -3.05
CA PHE A 120 10.48 4.06 -4.21
C PHE A 120 9.03 3.78 -3.81
N LEU A 121 8.80 2.93 -2.80
CA LEU A 121 7.46 2.68 -2.29
C LEU A 121 6.83 3.97 -1.75
N LYS A 122 7.58 4.85 -1.07
CA LYS A 122 7.09 6.18 -0.67
C LYS A 122 6.77 7.06 -1.87
N ALA A 123 7.65 7.07 -2.88
CA ALA A 123 7.50 7.88 -4.09
C ALA A 123 6.23 7.53 -4.88
N ILE A 124 5.88 6.25 -4.98
CA ILE A 124 4.66 5.81 -5.66
C ILE A 124 3.38 5.99 -4.83
N ILE A 125 3.47 6.34 -3.54
CA ILE A 125 2.31 6.53 -2.66
C ILE A 125 1.98 8.01 -2.46
N TYR A 126 2.99 8.88 -2.57
CA TYR A 126 2.84 10.30 -2.30
C TYR A 126 1.87 11.03 -3.28
N PRO A 127 1.93 10.82 -4.61
CA PRO A 127 1.03 11.47 -5.53
C PRO A 127 -0.39 10.88 -5.41
N ARG A 128 -1.36 11.73 -5.07
CA ARG A 128 -2.78 11.33 -4.99
C ARG A 128 -3.31 10.62 -6.24
N SER A 129 -2.80 10.96 -7.42
CA SER A 129 -3.17 10.33 -8.70
C SER A 129 -2.80 8.84 -8.77
N THR A 130 -1.79 8.40 -8.04
CA THR A 130 -1.24 7.03 -8.14
C THR A 130 -1.88 6.04 -7.18
N ILE A 131 -2.42 6.51 -6.06
CA ILE A 131 -2.86 5.62 -4.98
C ILE A 131 -3.96 4.64 -5.44
N PRO A 132 -4.95 4.96 -6.31
CA PRO A 132 -5.89 3.93 -6.76
C PRO A 132 -5.20 2.78 -7.50
N LEU A 133 -4.18 3.09 -8.32
CA LEU A 133 -3.39 2.12 -9.05
C LEU A 133 -2.52 1.29 -8.09
N VAL A 134 -1.85 1.95 -7.15
CA VAL A 134 -0.99 1.30 -6.14
C VAL A 134 -1.81 0.44 -5.19
N ALA A 135 -2.99 0.91 -4.79
CA ALA A 135 -3.87 0.18 -3.89
C ALA A 135 -4.43 -1.09 -4.53
N LYS A 136 -4.81 -1.03 -5.82
CA LYS A 136 -5.18 -2.22 -6.58
C LYS A 136 -4.00 -3.20 -6.67
N PHE A 137 -2.83 -2.71 -7.05
CA PHE A 137 -1.63 -3.54 -7.18
C PHE A 137 -1.25 -4.22 -5.85
N ALA A 138 -1.22 -3.46 -4.76
CA ALA A 138 -0.95 -3.99 -3.43
C ALA A 138 -2.00 -5.00 -3.00
N PHE A 139 -3.28 -4.76 -3.32
CA PHE A 139 -4.34 -5.74 -3.07
C PHE A 139 -4.08 -7.06 -3.80
N ASP A 140 -3.89 -7.01 -5.12
CA ASP A 140 -3.70 -8.21 -5.93
C ASP A 140 -2.48 -9.02 -5.48
N VAL A 141 -1.36 -8.36 -5.18
CA VAL A 141 -0.15 -9.04 -4.67
C VAL A 141 -0.40 -9.65 -3.28
N LEU A 142 -1.04 -8.93 -2.38
CA LEU A 142 -1.28 -9.43 -1.03
C LEU A 142 -2.25 -10.60 -0.99
N GLU A 143 -3.23 -10.67 -1.89
CA GLU A 143 -4.07 -11.87 -2.03
C GLU A 143 -3.19 -13.08 -2.38
N VAL A 144 -2.28 -12.96 -3.36
CA VAL A 144 -1.35 -14.04 -3.73
C VAL A 144 -0.51 -14.48 -2.53
N PHE A 145 0.01 -13.53 -1.75
CA PHE A 145 0.75 -13.88 -0.54
C PHE A 145 -0.15 -14.61 0.47
N TYR A 146 -1.35 -14.11 0.74
CA TYR A 146 -2.21 -14.60 1.82
C TYR A 146 -2.81 -15.99 1.59
N GLU A 147 -2.78 -16.48 0.35
CA GLU A 147 -3.11 -17.87 0.01
C GLU A 147 -2.03 -18.87 0.46
N VAL A 148 -0.81 -18.40 0.76
CA VAL A 148 0.30 -19.25 1.20
C VAL A 148 0.56 -19.05 2.70
N PRO A 149 0.69 -20.11 3.50
CA PRO A 149 1.10 -19.98 4.91
C PRO A 149 2.41 -19.22 5.05
N VAL A 150 2.54 -18.45 6.14
CA VAL A 150 3.81 -17.79 6.47
C VAL A 150 4.88 -18.86 6.70
N TYR A 151 6.05 -18.68 6.09
CA TYR A 151 7.18 -19.58 6.30
C TYR A 151 7.80 -19.36 7.68
N ARG A 152 8.07 -20.45 8.38
CA ARG A 152 8.80 -20.48 9.64
C ARG A 152 9.99 -21.42 9.44
N VAL A 153 11.17 -21.00 9.89
CA VAL A 153 12.33 -21.87 9.95
C VAL A 153 12.07 -22.89 11.05
N GLU A 154 12.11 -24.18 10.72
CA GLU A 154 12.03 -25.24 11.73
C GLU A 154 13.33 -25.22 12.55
N ALA A 155 13.20 -25.25 13.87
CA ALA A 155 14.30 -25.23 14.82
C ALA A 155 14.90 -26.64 15.01
#